data_AF-A0A6I0KF78-F1
#
_entry.id   AF-A0A6I0KF78-F1
#
_cell.length_a   1.000
_cell.length_b   1.000
_cell.length_c   1.000
_cell.angle_alpha   90.00
_cell.angle_beta   90.00
_cell.angle_gamma   90.00
#
_symmetry.space_group_name_H-M   'P 1'
#
loop_
_entity.id
_entity.type
_entity.pdbx_description
1 polymer ?
#
loop_
_entity_poly.entity_id
_entity_poly.type
_entity_poly.pdbx_seq_one_letter_code
_entity_poly.pdbx_strand_id
1 'polypeptide(L)'
;ETKARTREELEQNISVIEECLKTFSTYIPVHFTDRPEEYSKYWAIRSGIFPSVGGTRQPGTTCLIEDVAFHIEDLPEATADLQQLIARHGYDDACIYGHALEGNYHFILNQSFSTDAEVKRYEDLMNDVKTLVVDKYDGSLKAEHGTGRNMAPFVKYEWGEAAFETMKAVKQLFDPKGLLNPGVIFNDDPQCHIKNFKPLPLIPIDEASPAEKVNKCIECGFCEVNCLSCGFTLSSRQRIVLQREISRLKQSGTAPERLSLLEKQYRYPGNQTCAGDGLCSMSCPMNINTGDLTHIIRQEILPKGSLGYKAGNFVANHFAGVKSSLRPVLSLANFGHSVLGTKAMSSITKGMHNVLGVPLWT
;
A
#
# COMPACT_ATOMS: atom_id res chain seq x y z
N GLU A 1 -11.92 7.00 23.74
CA GLU A 1 -12.50 8.35 23.56
C GLU A 1 -13.85 8.41 24.28
N THR A 2 -14.39 9.59 24.54
CA THR A 2 -15.79 9.75 24.97
C THR A 2 -16.39 10.98 24.29
N LYS A 3 -17.70 10.94 24.02
CA LYS A 3 -18.45 11.96 23.29
C LYS A 3 -19.79 12.16 23.98
N ALA A 4 -20.32 13.37 23.95
CA ALA A 4 -21.59 13.73 24.56
C ALA A 4 -22.22 14.91 23.81
N ARG A 5 -23.52 15.15 24.02
CA ARG A 5 -24.24 16.28 23.40
C ARG A 5 -24.07 17.58 24.18
N THR A 6 -23.83 17.49 25.49
CA THR A 6 -23.56 18.66 26.35
C THR A 6 -22.23 18.50 27.07
N ARG A 7 -21.74 19.62 27.63
CA ARG A 7 -20.48 19.64 28.37
C ARG A 7 -20.61 18.87 29.69
N GLU A 8 -21.74 18.99 30.35
CA GLU A 8 -22.04 18.34 31.63
C GLU A 8 -22.07 16.81 31.47
N GLU A 9 -22.71 16.32 30.41
CA GLU A 9 -22.74 14.89 30.07
C GLU A 9 -21.33 14.39 29.72
N LEU A 10 -20.52 15.19 29.02
CA LEU A 10 -19.13 14.84 28.73
C LEU A 10 -18.30 14.70 30.01
N GLU A 11 -18.41 15.65 30.93
CA GLU A 11 -17.70 15.66 32.21
C GLU A 11 -18.14 14.50 33.12
N GLN A 12 -19.43 14.15 33.09
CA GLN A 12 -19.94 12.97 33.77
C GLN A 12 -19.33 11.68 33.19
N ASN A 13 -19.30 11.54 31.86
CA ASN A 13 -18.67 10.39 31.20
C ASN A 13 -17.18 10.28 31.54
N ILE A 14 -16.45 11.40 31.52
CA ILE A 14 -15.04 11.45 31.91
C ILE A 14 -14.86 10.97 33.35
N SER A 15 -15.67 11.49 34.28
CA SER A 15 -15.59 11.12 35.70
C SER A 15 -15.82 9.63 35.93
N VAL A 16 -16.78 9.03 35.23
CA VAL A 16 -17.05 7.59 35.30
C VAL A 16 -15.86 6.78 34.79
N ILE A 17 -15.27 7.17 33.65
CA ILE A 17 -14.11 6.49 33.08
C ILE A 17 -12.89 6.60 34.02
N GLU A 18 -12.62 7.79 34.56
CA GLU A 18 -11.53 8.02 35.50
C GLU A 18 -11.69 7.17 36.76
N GLU A 19 -12.91 7.07 37.32
CA GLU A 19 -13.19 6.21 38.48
C GLU A 19 -12.90 4.74 38.19
N CYS A 20 -13.35 4.22 37.04
CA CYS A 20 -13.05 2.85 36.63
C CYS A 20 -11.54 2.60 36.51
N LEU A 21 -10.79 3.57 35.97
CA LEU A 21 -9.36 3.44 35.73
C LEU A 21 -8.50 3.54 37.00
N LYS A 22 -9.01 4.08 38.11
CA LYS A 22 -8.28 4.20 39.39
C LYS A 22 -7.76 2.89 39.96
N THR A 23 -8.41 1.78 39.61
CA THR A 23 -8.03 0.44 40.07
C THR A 23 -6.78 -0.11 39.36
N PHE A 24 -6.37 0.50 38.25
CA PHE A 24 -5.24 0.08 37.44
C PHE A 24 -4.01 0.96 37.70
N SER A 25 -2.82 0.34 37.72
CA SER A 25 -1.57 1.09 37.68
C SER A 25 -1.31 1.52 36.24
N THR A 26 -1.40 2.81 35.96
CA THR A 26 -1.15 3.37 34.63
C THR A 26 0.30 3.84 34.50
N TYR A 27 0.88 3.69 33.31
CA TYR A 27 2.25 4.16 33.03
C TYR A 27 2.38 5.68 33.12
N ILE A 28 1.31 6.40 32.75
CA ILE A 28 1.15 7.85 32.92
C ILE A 28 -0.19 8.14 33.59
N PRO A 29 -0.34 9.27 34.30
CA PRO A 29 -1.63 9.67 34.86
C PRO A 29 -2.71 9.75 33.77
N VAL A 30 -3.93 9.28 34.08
CA VAL A 30 -5.09 9.41 33.20
C VAL A 30 -5.38 10.90 32.99
N HIS A 31 -5.53 11.30 31.73
CA HIS A 31 -5.78 12.68 31.34
C HIS A 31 -6.66 12.75 30.10
N PHE A 32 -7.71 13.57 30.15
CA PHE A 32 -8.58 13.89 29.02
C PHE A 32 -8.31 15.31 28.51
N THR A 33 -8.35 15.48 27.20
CA THR A 33 -8.14 16.76 26.50
C THR A 33 -9.15 16.90 25.37
N ASP A 34 -9.73 18.09 25.24
CA ASP A 34 -10.60 18.48 24.12
C ASP A 34 -9.85 19.33 23.08
N ARG A 35 -8.55 19.56 23.29
CA ARG A 35 -7.70 20.35 22.40
C ARG A 35 -7.32 19.55 21.15
N PRO A 36 -7.72 19.98 19.94
CA PRO A 36 -7.42 19.27 18.70
C PRO A 36 -5.94 18.95 18.47
N GLU A 37 -5.06 19.88 18.81
CA GLU A 37 -3.60 19.74 18.68
C GLU A 37 -3.00 18.64 19.57
N GLU A 38 -3.70 18.23 20.63
CA GLU A 38 -3.29 17.17 21.54
C GLU A 38 -3.93 15.84 21.13
N TYR A 39 -5.28 15.77 21.07
CA TYR A 39 -5.94 14.50 20.78
C TYR A 39 -5.65 13.97 19.36
N SER A 40 -5.39 14.86 18.39
CA SER A 40 -5.07 14.44 17.02
C SER A 40 -3.79 13.63 16.96
N LYS A 41 -2.85 13.84 17.90
CA LYS A 41 -1.62 13.03 18.01
C LYS A 41 -1.94 11.61 18.50
N TYR A 42 -2.86 11.46 19.46
CA TYR A 42 -3.30 10.13 19.91
C TYR A 42 -4.04 9.37 18.81
N TRP A 43 -4.89 10.07 18.05
CA TRP A 43 -5.50 9.51 16.85
C TRP A 43 -4.49 9.12 15.79
N ALA A 44 -3.44 9.94 15.59
CA ALA A 44 -2.36 9.59 14.68
C ALA A 44 -1.62 8.31 15.11
N ILE A 45 -1.44 8.08 16.42
CA ILE A 45 -0.88 6.83 16.94
C ILE A 45 -1.81 5.65 16.60
N ARG A 46 -3.10 5.73 16.93
CA ARG A 46 -4.08 4.64 16.67
C ARG A 46 -4.24 4.34 15.18
N SER A 47 -4.34 5.36 14.33
CA SER A 47 -4.46 5.21 12.88
C SER A 47 -3.13 4.80 12.23
N GLY A 48 -2.01 5.04 12.90
CA GLY A 48 -0.66 4.73 12.45
C GLY A 48 -0.19 3.30 12.77
N ILE A 49 -0.94 2.50 13.54
CA ILE A 49 -0.53 1.14 13.95
C ILE A 49 -0.22 0.26 12.73
N PHE A 50 -1.18 0.09 11.83
CA PHE A 50 -1.01 -0.77 10.65
C PHE A 50 0.22 -0.42 9.80
N PRO A 51 0.42 0.84 9.36
CA PRO A 51 1.62 1.17 8.60
C PRO A 51 2.92 1.14 9.42
N SER A 52 2.87 1.30 10.74
CA SER A 52 4.06 1.18 11.59
C SER A 52 4.54 -0.28 11.64
N VAL A 53 3.63 -1.22 11.92
CA VAL A 53 3.93 -2.66 11.92
C VAL A 53 4.33 -3.14 10.53
N GLY A 54 3.62 -2.70 9.49
CA GLY A 54 3.98 -3.00 8.11
C GLY A 54 5.33 -2.39 7.68
N GLY A 55 5.77 -1.31 8.32
CA GLY A 55 7.07 -0.67 8.06
C GLY A 55 8.25 -1.33 8.77
N THR A 56 8.01 -2.07 9.86
CA THR A 56 9.05 -2.82 10.60
C THR A 56 9.27 -4.23 10.07
N ARG A 57 8.37 -4.73 9.20
CA ARG A 57 8.48 -6.05 8.58
C ARG A 57 9.79 -6.21 7.80
N GLN A 58 10.27 -7.44 7.69
CA GLN A 58 11.37 -7.73 6.76
C GLN A 58 10.95 -7.45 5.30
N PRO A 59 11.74 -6.70 4.51
CA PRO A 59 11.45 -6.50 3.10
C PRO A 59 11.28 -7.83 2.36
N GLY A 60 10.26 -7.92 1.52
CA GLY A 60 9.92 -9.14 0.78
C GLY A 60 8.77 -9.94 1.40
N THR A 61 8.44 -9.65 2.67
CA THR A 61 7.26 -10.21 3.35
C THR A 61 6.00 -9.37 3.08
N THR A 62 4.85 -10.04 3.14
CA THR A 62 3.51 -9.44 3.06
C THR A 62 3.04 -9.05 4.44
N CYS A 63 2.63 -7.79 4.60
CA CYS A 63 1.90 -7.33 5.78
C CYS A 63 0.43 -7.73 5.61
N LEU A 64 0.02 -8.81 6.28
CA LEU A 64 -1.35 -9.29 6.31
C LEU A 64 -2.07 -8.68 7.51
N ILE A 65 -3.33 -8.32 7.31
CA ILE A 65 -4.21 -7.88 8.39
C ILE A 65 -5.47 -8.73 8.34
N GLU A 66 -5.66 -9.53 9.37
CA GLU A 66 -6.88 -10.29 9.57
C GLU A 66 -7.68 -9.64 10.69
N ASP A 67 -8.97 -9.91 10.69
CA ASP A 67 -9.95 -9.38 11.63
C ASP A 67 -10.88 -10.49 12.10
N VAL A 68 -11.15 -10.51 13.39
CA VAL A 68 -12.04 -11.44 14.08
C VAL A 68 -12.93 -10.68 15.04
N ALA A 69 -14.08 -11.26 15.39
CA ALA A 69 -14.94 -10.73 16.43
C ALA A 69 -15.24 -11.80 17.49
N PHE A 70 -15.30 -11.36 18.74
CA PHE A 70 -15.65 -12.15 19.90
C PHE A 70 -16.80 -11.48 20.66
N HIS A 71 -17.52 -12.26 21.46
CA HIS A 71 -18.41 -11.71 22.47
C HIS A 71 -17.62 -10.84 23.46
N ILE A 72 -18.19 -9.72 23.90
CA ILE A 72 -17.47 -8.72 24.71
C ILE A 72 -16.99 -9.34 26.04
N GLU A 73 -17.81 -10.21 26.62
CA GLU A 73 -17.54 -10.97 27.83
C GLU A 73 -16.34 -11.92 27.71
N ASP A 74 -16.03 -12.41 26.51
CA ASP A 74 -14.94 -13.34 26.25
C ASP A 74 -13.64 -12.65 25.84
N LEU A 75 -13.68 -11.33 25.54
CA LEU A 75 -12.54 -10.60 24.99
C LEU A 75 -11.25 -10.73 25.80
N PRO A 76 -11.23 -10.65 27.14
CA PRO A 76 -9.98 -10.76 27.89
C PRO A 76 -9.28 -12.10 27.66
N GLU A 77 -10.02 -13.21 27.78
CA GLU A 77 -9.54 -14.58 27.59
C GLU A 77 -9.20 -14.83 26.12
N ALA A 78 -10.07 -14.44 25.19
CA ALA A 78 -9.87 -14.60 23.75
C ALA A 78 -8.63 -13.84 23.26
N THR A 79 -8.35 -12.66 23.83
CA THR A 79 -7.13 -11.89 23.51
C THR A 79 -5.88 -12.66 23.93
N ALA A 80 -5.86 -13.18 25.16
CA ALA A 80 -4.71 -13.92 25.69
C ALA A 80 -4.44 -15.20 24.89
N ASP A 81 -5.51 -15.90 24.48
CA ASP A 81 -5.38 -17.12 23.70
C ASP A 81 -4.99 -16.85 22.24
N LEU A 82 -5.54 -15.81 21.62
CA LEU A 82 -5.14 -15.39 20.28
C LEU A 82 -3.66 -14.98 20.26
N GLN A 83 -3.20 -14.23 21.27
CA GLN A 83 -1.79 -13.86 21.41
C GLN A 83 -0.89 -15.09 21.52
N GLN A 84 -1.25 -16.05 22.39
CA GLN A 84 -0.49 -17.29 22.56
C GLN A 84 -0.48 -18.12 21.27
N LEU A 85 -1.62 -18.21 20.58
CA LEU A 85 -1.75 -18.93 19.31
C LEU A 85 -0.80 -18.34 18.27
N ILE A 86 -0.83 -17.02 18.06
CA ILE A 86 0.04 -16.32 17.11
C ILE A 86 1.52 -16.55 17.46
N ALA A 87 1.90 -16.46 18.74
CA ALA A 87 3.26 -16.70 19.20
C ALA A 87 3.72 -18.16 18.97
N ARG A 88 2.86 -19.16 19.20
CA ARG A 88 3.18 -20.58 18.94
C ARG A 88 3.48 -20.86 17.46
N HIS A 89 2.89 -20.09 16.56
CA HIS A 89 3.17 -20.16 15.13
C HIS A 89 4.39 -19.33 14.69
N GLY A 90 5.12 -18.71 15.63
CA GLY A 90 6.38 -18.01 15.37
C GLY A 90 6.22 -16.64 14.69
N TYR A 91 5.13 -15.93 14.98
CA TYR A 91 4.92 -14.53 14.58
C TYR A 91 5.18 -13.58 15.75
N ASP A 92 6.43 -13.53 16.20
CA ASP A 92 6.85 -12.72 17.36
C ASP A 92 6.75 -11.20 17.11
N ASP A 93 6.67 -10.80 15.84
CA ASP A 93 6.52 -9.41 15.39
C ASP A 93 5.06 -9.02 15.08
N ALA A 94 4.10 -9.90 15.39
CA ALA A 94 2.69 -9.63 15.20
C ALA A 94 2.15 -8.59 16.19
N CYS A 95 1.07 -7.94 15.79
CA CYS A 95 0.38 -6.95 16.62
C CYS A 95 -1.12 -7.22 16.62
N ILE A 96 -1.73 -7.26 17.80
CA ILE A 96 -3.19 -7.27 17.98
C ILE A 96 -3.64 -5.84 18.32
N TYR A 97 -4.62 -5.33 17.60
CA TYR A 97 -5.24 -4.02 17.85
C TYR A 97 -6.68 -4.03 17.34
N GLY A 98 -7.52 -3.07 17.71
CA GLY A 98 -8.83 -2.99 17.06
C GLY A 98 -9.87 -2.13 17.75
N HIS A 99 -11.09 -2.61 17.65
CA HIS A 99 -12.36 -2.03 18.05
C HIS A 99 -12.89 -2.87 19.21
N ALA A 100 -12.21 -2.78 20.35
CA ALA A 100 -12.46 -3.67 21.49
C ALA A 100 -13.88 -3.51 22.06
N LEU A 101 -14.49 -2.32 21.96
CA LEU A 101 -15.86 -2.11 22.43
C LEU A 101 -16.91 -2.77 21.53
N GLU A 102 -16.52 -3.09 20.30
CA GLU A 102 -17.32 -3.76 19.30
C GLU A 102 -17.02 -5.27 19.22
N GLY A 103 -16.21 -5.80 20.16
CA GLY A 103 -15.78 -7.19 20.12
C GLY A 103 -14.77 -7.51 19.02
N ASN A 104 -14.31 -6.51 18.26
CA ASN A 104 -13.53 -6.72 17.05
C ASN A 104 -12.04 -6.47 17.26
N TYR A 105 -11.24 -7.51 17.01
CA TYR A 105 -9.79 -7.41 16.91
C TYR A 105 -9.30 -7.61 15.49
N HIS A 106 -8.26 -6.87 15.16
CA HIS A 106 -7.37 -7.14 14.06
C HIS A 106 -6.05 -7.69 14.59
N PHE A 107 -5.44 -8.58 13.83
CA PHE A 107 -4.07 -8.98 14.04
C PHE A 107 -3.27 -8.83 12.75
N ILE A 108 -2.08 -8.27 12.87
CA ILE A 108 -1.17 -8.01 11.77
C ILE A 108 -0.07 -9.07 11.79
N LEU A 109 0.18 -9.68 10.63
CA LEU A 109 1.21 -10.70 10.45
C LEU A 109 2.15 -10.29 9.32
N ASN A 110 3.45 -10.48 9.52
CA ASN A 110 4.45 -10.33 8.46
C ASN A 110 4.79 -11.71 7.90
N GLN A 111 4.21 -12.02 6.74
CA GLN A 111 4.25 -13.37 6.17
C GLN A 111 4.95 -13.40 4.81
N SER A 112 5.98 -14.23 4.70
CA SER A 112 6.58 -14.60 3.41
C SER A 112 5.83 -15.79 2.82
N PHE A 113 5.69 -15.84 1.50
CA PHE A 113 5.11 -16.97 0.78
C PHE A 113 6.13 -17.57 -0.20
N SER A 114 7.41 -17.51 0.16
CA SER A 114 8.53 -17.85 -0.72
C SER A 114 8.89 -19.32 -0.65
N THR A 115 8.52 -20.01 0.44
CA THR A 115 8.79 -21.43 0.66
C THR A 115 7.56 -22.19 1.12
N ASP A 116 7.50 -23.49 0.82
CA ASP A 116 6.39 -24.36 1.26
C ASP A 116 6.25 -24.41 2.79
N ALA A 117 7.36 -24.32 3.53
CA ALA A 117 7.37 -24.27 4.98
C ALA A 117 6.67 -23.01 5.53
N GLU A 118 6.94 -21.85 4.92
CA GLU A 118 6.27 -20.60 5.29
C GLU A 118 4.78 -20.64 4.94
N VAL A 119 4.42 -21.15 3.76
CA VAL A 119 3.02 -21.34 3.36
C VAL A 119 2.30 -22.27 4.33
N LYS A 120 2.95 -23.38 4.74
CA LYS A 120 2.39 -24.34 5.68
C LYS A 120 2.17 -23.72 7.07
N ARG A 121 3.14 -22.95 7.57
CA ARG A 121 3.01 -22.21 8.83
C ARG A 121 1.79 -21.28 8.83
N TYR A 122 1.53 -20.62 7.71
CA TYR A 122 0.34 -19.77 7.56
C TYR A 122 -0.96 -20.58 7.48
N GLU A 123 -0.98 -21.69 6.73
CA GLU A 123 -2.12 -22.61 6.70
C GLU A 123 -2.47 -23.13 8.10
N ASP A 124 -1.46 -23.55 8.87
CA ASP A 124 -1.64 -24.06 10.23
C ASP A 124 -2.17 -22.98 11.17
N LEU A 125 -1.62 -21.76 11.09
CA LEU A 125 -2.14 -20.61 11.83
C LEU A 125 -3.62 -20.37 11.54
N MET A 126 -4.00 -20.29 10.26
CA MET A 126 -5.38 -19.96 9.88
C MET A 126 -6.38 -21.03 10.31
N ASN A 127 -5.99 -22.31 10.27
CA ASN A 127 -6.81 -23.41 10.78
C ASN A 127 -6.99 -23.33 12.31
N ASP A 128 -5.92 -23.03 13.05
CA ASP A 128 -6.00 -22.85 14.50
C ASP A 128 -6.83 -21.62 14.87
N VAL A 129 -6.68 -20.49 14.16
CA VAL A 129 -7.51 -19.29 14.34
C VAL A 129 -8.98 -19.62 14.11
N LYS A 130 -9.29 -20.35 13.04
CA LYS A 130 -10.64 -20.82 12.74
C LYS A 130 -11.23 -21.64 13.89
N THR A 131 -10.50 -22.60 14.45
CA THR A 131 -10.98 -23.39 15.58
C THR A 131 -11.07 -22.58 16.88
N LEU A 132 -10.11 -21.69 17.15
CA LEU A 132 -10.17 -20.80 18.31
C LEU A 132 -11.42 -19.92 18.26
N VAL A 133 -11.64 -19.23 17.14
CA VAL A 133 -12.71 -18.24 17.00
C VAL A 133 -14.07 -18.92 16.97
N VAL A 134 -14.27 -19.88 16.06
CA VAL A 134 -15.59 -20.48 15.83
C VAL A 134 -15.92 -21.54 16.88
N ASP A 135 -15.02 -22.48 17.14
CA ASP A 135 -15.38 -23.65 17.98
C ASP A 135 -15.34 -23.32 19.48
N LYS A 136 -14.39 -22.48 19.91
CA LYS A 136 -14.21 -22.18 21.34
C LYS A 136 -15.04 -20.99 21.80
N TYR A 137 -15.08 -19.92 21.02
CA TYR A 137 -15.69 -18.65 21.42
C TYR A 137 -16.99 -18.31 20.69
N ASP A 138 -17.44 -19.15 19.76
CA ASP A 138 -18.60 -18.89 18.90
C ASP A 138 -18.53 -17.48 18.25
N GLY A 139 -17.31 -17.08 17.90
CA GLY A 139 -16.99 -15.78 17.34
C GLY A 139 -17.06 -15.76 15.82
N SER A 140 -16.82 -14.59 15.24
CA SER A 140 -16.80 -14.41 13.79
C SER A 140 -15.38 -14.30 13.24
N LEU A 141 -15.13 -14.96 12.11
CA LEU A 141 -13.85 -14.88 11.39
C LEU A 141 -13.74 -13.63 10.52
N LYS A 142 -14.79 -12.81 10.46
CA LYS A 142 -14.79 -11.48 9.83
C LYS A 142 -15.71 -10.49 10.50
N ALA A 143 -15.15 -9.34 10.88
CA ALA A 143 -15.91 -8.24 11.45
C ALA A 143 -16.21 -7.16 10.40
N GLU A 144 -15.17 -6.61 9.75
CA GLU A 144 -15.30 -5.43 8.89
C GLU A 144 -14.55 -5.52 7.54
N HIS A 145 -13.46 -6.31 7.43
CA HIS A 145 -12.64 -6.33 6.21
C HIS A 145 -13.20 -7.21 5.08
N GLY A 146 -14.33 -7.89 5.33
CA GLY A 146 -14.96 -8.82 4.40
C GLY A 146 -14.15 -10.11 4.20
N THR A 147 -14.76 -11.11 3.56
CA THR A 147 -14.17 -12.46 3.45
C THR A 147 -12.89 -12.50 2.61
N GLY A 148 -12.99 -12.07 1.34
CA GLY A 148 -11.90 -12.27 0.40
C GLY A 148 -11.53 -13.74 0.15
N ARG A 149 -10.57 -13.97 -0.76
CA ARG A 149 -10.09 -15.33 -1.04
C ARG A 149 -9.39 -15.99 0.16
N ASN A 150 -8.89 -15.19 1.09
CA ASN A 150 -8.17 -15.67 2.26
C ASN A 150 -9.09 -16.39 3.25
N MET A 151 -10.35 -15.96 3.36
CA MET A 151 -11.29 -16.54 4.34
C MET A 151 -12.43 -17.31 3.72
N ALA A 152 -12.54 -17.29 2.37
CA ALA A 152 -13.54 -18.04 1.62
C ALA A 152 -13.65 -19.53 2.01
N PRO A 153 -12.55 -20.27 2.28
CA PRO A 153 -12.64 -21.68 2.69
C PRO A 153 -13.35 -21.91 4.02
N PHE A 154 -13.34 -20.90 4.91
CA PHE A 154 -13.85 -21.02 6.27
C PHE A 154 -15.28 -20.49 6.44
N VAL A 155 -15.82 -19.77 5.44
CA VAL A 155 -17.18 -19.17 5.51
C VAL A 155 -18.25 -20.21 5.80
N LYS A 156 -18.22 -21.34 5.10
CA LYS A 156 -19.20 -22.41 5.29
C LYS A 156 -19.10 -23.03 6.69
N TYR A 157 -17.89 -23.08 7.24
CA TYR A 157 -17.64 -23.60 8.58
C TYR A 157 -18.23 -22.68 9.65
N GLU A 158 -18.00 -21.37 9.52
CA GLU A 158 -18.51 -20.35 10.43
C GLU A 158 -20.05 -20.19 10.35
N TRP A 159 -20.60 -20.07 9.14
CA TRP A 159 -22.03 -19.78 8.95
C TRP A 159 -22.93 -21.01 9.06
N GLY A 160 -22.35 -22.20 8.90
CA GLY A 160 -23.08 -23.44 8.70
C GLY A 160 -23.71 -23.56 7.31
N GLU A 161 -24.19 -24.77 7.02
CA GLU A 161 -24.69 -25.17 5.70
C GLU A 161 -25.85 -24.28 5.20
N ALA A 162 -26.86 -24.07 6.03
CA ALA A 162 -28.11 -23.43 5.61
C ALA A 162 -27.90 -21.96 5.19
N ALA A 163 -27.16 -21.19 5.99
CA ALA A 163 -26.86 -19.80 5.69
C ALA A 163 -25.92 -19.68 4.48
N PHE A 164 -24.90 -20.54 4.39
CA PHE A 164 -23.99 -20.58 3.25
C PHE A 164 -24.73 -20.84 1.93
N GLU A 165 -25.58 -21.88 1.86
CA GLU A 165 -26.32 -22.22 0.64
C GLU A 165 -27.37 -21.15 0.28
N THR A 166 -27.99 -20.51 1.27
CA THR A 166 -28.90 -19.38 1.03
C THR A 166 -28.17 -18.21 0.35
N MET A 167 -27.01 -17.83 0.87
CA MET A 167 -26.22 -16.73 0.31
C MET A 167 -25.62 -17.10 -1.06
N LYS A 168 -25.24 -18.36 -1.27
CA LYS A 168 -24.81 -18.88 -2.58
C LYS A 168 -25.94 -18.83 -3.60
N ALA A 169 -27.18 -19.14 -3.22
CA ALA A 169 -28.36 -18.99 -4.08
C ALA A 169 -28.62 -17.54 -4.45
N VAL A 170 -28.52 -16.59 -3.50
CA VAL A 170 -28.61 -15.15 -3.79
C VAL A 170 -27.57 -14.74 -4.84
N LYS A 171 -26.31 -15.17 -4.67
CA LYS A 171 -25.24 -14.90 -5.65
C LYS A 171 -25.60 -15.44 -7.05
N GLN A 172 -26.15 -16.64 -7.15
CA GLN A 172 -26.55 -17.25 -8.42
C GLN A 172 -27.70 -16.51 -9.10
N LEU A 173 -28.66 -15.95 -8.34
CA LEU A 173 -29.75 -15.15 -8.90
C LEU A 173 -29.24 -13.88 -9.61
N PHE A 174 -28.27 -13.19 -9.01
CA PHE A 174 -27.72 -11.95 -9.57
C PHE A 174 -26.54 -12.15 -10.54
N ASP A 175 -25.85 -13.29 -10.47
CA ASP A 175 -24.69 -13.60 -11.30
C ASP A 175 -24.70 -15.08 -11.75
N PRO A 176 -25.66 -15.48 -12.59
CA PRO A 176 -25.84 -16.87 -13.02
C PRO A 176 -24.66 -17.41 -13.85
N LYS A 177 -23.82 -16.52 -14.39
CA LYS A 177 -22.62 -16.88 -15.16
C LYS A 177 -21.34 -16.83 -14.32
N GLY A 178 -21.41 -16.41 -13.05
CA GLY A 178 -20.26 -16.32 -12.15
C GLY A 178 -19.19 -15.31 -12.59
N LEU A 179 -19.58 -14.22 -13.28
CA LEU A 179 -18.64 -13.24 -13.84
C LEU A 179 -18.14 -12.23 -12.81
N LEU A 180 -18.92 -11.97 -11.76
CA LEU A 180 -18.64 -10.93 -10.78
C LEU A 180 -17.81 -11.51 -9.63
N ASN A 181 -16.49 -11.28 -9.64
CA ASN A 181 -15.56 -11.67 -8.57
C ASN A 181 -15.63 -13.16 -8.17
N PRO A 182 -15.35 -14.10 -9.10
CA PRO A 182 -15.41 -15.53 -8.82
C PRO A 182 -14.40 -15.94 -7.72
N GLY A 183 -14.85 -16.81 -6.81
CA GLY A 183 -14.01 -17.41 -5.76
C GLY A 183 -13.67 -16.49 -4.58
N VAL A 184 -14.24 -15.28 -4.50
CA VAL A 184 -13.91 -14.29 -3.46
C VAL A 184 -14.66 -14.52 -2.14
N ILE A 185 -15.85 -15.11 -2.17
CA ILE A 185 -16.63 -15.48 -0.97
C ILE A 185 -16.98 -16.95 -1.05
N PHE A 186 -17.69 -17.33 -2.12
CA PHE A 186 -17.99 -18.72 -2.42
C PHE A 186 -16.87 -19.30 -3.27
N ASN A 187 -16.12 -20.22 -2.69
CA ASN A 187 -15.04 -20.92 -3.34
C ASN A 187 -15.08 -22.39 -2.94
N ASP A 188 -15.08 -23.27 -3.93
CA ASP A 188 -15.13 -24.72 -3.69
C ASP A 188 -13.71 -25.32 -3.47
N ASP A 189 -12.65 -24.53 -3.68
CA ASP A 189 -11.27 -24.93 -3.37
C ASP A 189 -10.91 -24.62 -1.91
N PRO A 190 -10.79 -25.64 -1.02
CA PRO A 190 -10.50 -25.42 0.41
C PRO A 190 -9.11 -24.80 0.64
N GLN A 191 -8.22 -24.89 -0.34
CA GLN A 191 -6.87 -24.34 -0.26
C GLN A 191 -6.73 -23.02 -1.02
N CYS A 192 -7.83 -22.35 -1.41
CA CYS A 192 -7.73 -21.12 -2.18
C CYS A 192 -6.99 -20.00 -1.44
N HIS A 193 -7.01 -20.02 -0.11
CA HIS A 193 -6.34 -19.05 0.77
C HIS A 193 -4.81 -19.17 0.76
N ILE A 194 -4.28 -20.32 0.29
CA ILE A 194 -2.84 -20.57 0.18
C ILE A 194 -2.32 -20.61 -1.26
N LYS A 195 -3.07 -20.05 -2.21
CA LYS A 195 -2.74 -20.08 -3.65
C LYS A 195 -2.74 -18.66 -4.22
N ASN A 196 -2.03 -18.49 -5.34
CA ASN A 196 -2.03 -17.25 -6.13
C ASN A 196 -1.67 -15.98 -5.33
N PHE A 197 -0.76 -16.11 -4.36
CA PHE A 197 -0.29 -14.98 -3.59
C PHE A 197 0.30 -13.91 -4.50
N LYS A 198 0.07 -12.65 -4.12
CA LYS A 198 0.78 -11.53 -4.74
C LYS A 198 2.21 -11.54 -4.21
N PRO A 199 3.23 -11.81 -5.05
CA PRO A 199 4.61 -11.74 -4.58
C PRO A 199 4.97 -10.28 -4.28
N LEU A 200 5.84 -10.07 -3.29
CA LEU A 200 6.41 -8.76 -2.96
C LEU A 200 7.92 -8.73 -3.25
N PRO A 201 8.35 -8.96 -4.51
CA PRO A 201 9.77 -9.01 -4.86
C PRO A 201 10.42 -7.65 -4.57
N LEU A 202 11.72 -7.69 -4.24
CA LEU A 202 12.50 -6.49 -3.97
C LEU A 202 12.95 -5.82 -5.26
N ILE A 203 12.93 -4.50 -5.25
CA ILE A 203 13.60 -3.70 -6.28
C ILE A 203 15.09 -3.66 -5.89
N PRO A 204 16.03 -4.04 -6.78
CA PRO A 204 17.45 -4.12 -6.48
C PRO A 204 18.05 -2.72 -6.39
N ILE A 205 17.94 -2.11 -5.20
CA ILE A 205 18.40 -0.76 -4.90
C ILE A 205 19.45 -0.88 -3.81
N ASP A 206 20.56 -0.15 -3.98
CA ASP A 206 21.63 -0.03 -2.97
C ASP A 206 21.05 0.50 -1.64
N GLU A 207 21.47 -0.08 -0.51
CA GLU A 207 21.02 0.33 0.83
C GLU A 207 21.36 1.81 1.15
N ALA A 208 22.42 2.35 0.57
CA ALA A 208 22.79 3.76 0.71
C ALA A 208 21.96 4.69 -0.18
N SER A 209 21.13 4.14 -1.08
CA SER A 209 20.27 4.93 -1.96
C SER A 209 19.14 5.60 -1.18
N PRO A 210 18.80 6.87 -1.47
CA PRO A 210 17.61 7.49 -0.90
C PRO A 210 16.31 6.76 -1.27
N ALA A 211 16.33 5.95 -2.35
CA ALA A 211 15.20 5.17 -2.80
C ALA A 211 15.00 3.83 -2.05
N GLU A 212 15.91 3.39 -1.16
CA GLU A 212 15.84 2.10 -0.46
C GLU A 212 14.47 1.83 0.18
N LYS A 213 13.86 2.86 0.76
CA LYS A 213 12.58 2.79 1.48
C LYS A 213 11.43 2.27 0.63
N VAL A 214 11.51 2.28 -0.71
CA VAL A 214 10.45 1.70 -1.56
C VAL A 214 10.24 0.21 -1.31
N ASN A 215 11.27 -0.51 -0.85
CA ASN A 215 11.15 -1.92 -0.48
C ASN A 215 10.32 -2.13 0.81
N LYS A 216 10.13 -1.08 1.61
CA LYS A 216 9.20 -1.06 2.76
C LYS A 216 7.75 -0.82 2.38
N CYS A 217 7.46 -0.47 1.11
CA CYS A 217 6.08 -0.25 0.66
C CYS A 217 5.20 -1.48 0.89
N ILE A 218 4.05 -1.28 1.54
CA ILE A 218 2.98 -2.27 1.74
C ILE A 218 1.83 -2.08 0.75
N GLU A 219 1.98 -1.17 -0.21
CA GLU A 219 1.03 -0.95 -1.30
C GLU A 219 -0.39 -0.52 -0.86
N CYS A 220 -0.48 0.18 0.27
CA CYS A 220 -1.73 0.69 0.86
C CYS A 220 -2.39 1.84 0.08
N GLY A 221 -1.64 2.62 -0.69
CA GLY A 221 -2.18 3.68 -1.54
C GLY A 221 -2.38 5.05 -0.89
N PHE A 222 -2.02 5.26 0.40
CA PHE A 222 -2.09 6.59 1.04
C PHE A 222 -1.36 7.69 0.26
N CYS A 223 -0.30 7.34 -0.47
CA CYS A 223 0.45 8.27 -1.31
C CYS A 223 -0.31 8.77 -2.55
N GLU A 224 -1.40 8.11 -2.95
CA GLU A 224 -2.08 8.38 -4.21
C GLU A 224 -2.78 9.75 -4.22
N VAL A 225 -3.24 10.24 -3.06
CA VAL A 225 -3.89 11.55 -2.94
C VAL A 225 -2.99 12.73 -3.31
N ASN A 226 -1.68 12.62 -3.05
CA ASN A 226 -0.70 13.68 -3.37
C ASN A 226 0.03 13.42 -4.70
N CYS A 227 -0.28 12.32 -5.39
CA CYS A 227 0.42 11.97 -6.61
C CYS A 227 -0.19 12.73 -7.79
N LEU A 228 0.53 13.72 -8.33
CA LEU A 228 0.07 14.58 -9.44
C LEU A 228 -0.32 13.83 -10.72
N SER A 229 0.18 12.60 -10.90
CA SER A 229 -0.15 11.74 -12.04
C SER A 229 -1.25 10.71 -11.76
N CYS A 230 -1.75 10.64 -10.52
CA CYS A 230 -2.86 9.77 -10.16
C CYS A 230 -4.13 10.17 -10.93
N GLY A 231 -4.87 9.20 -11.45
CA GLY A 231 -6.04 9.43 -12.30
C GLY A 231 -5.71 9.78 -13.76
N PHE A 232 -4.49 10.26 -14.05
CA PHE A 232 -4.02 10.49 -15.43
C PHE A 232 -3.24 9.29 -16.00
N THR A 233 -2.27 8.77 -15.25
CA THR A 233 -1.48 7.58 -15.63
C THR A 233 -1.26 6.66 -14.43
N LEU A 234 -0.01 6.32 -14.08
CA LEU A 234 0.29 5.48 -12.92
C LEU A 234 0.45 6.33 -11.66
N SER A 235 -0.21 5.90 -10.60
CA SER A 235 -0.01 6.46 -9.26
C SER A 235 1.39 6.12 -8.71
N SER A 236 1.79 6.79 -7.63
CA SER A 236 3.06 6.51 -6.93
C SER A 236 3.14 5.04 -6.48
N ARG A 237 2.04 4.50 -5.94
CA ARG A 237 1.96 3.08 -5.57
C ARG A 237 2.13 2.17 -6.78
N GLN A 238 1.39 2.43 -7.86
CA GLN A 238 1.42 1.58 -9.05
C GLN A 238 2.81 1.54 -9.71
N ARG A 239 3.58 2.65 -9.65
CA ARG A 239 4.98 2.69 -10.11
C ARG A 239 5.85 1.70 -9.34
N ILE A 240 5.75 1.68 -8.01
CA ILE A 240 6.48 0.73 -7.17
C ILE A 240 6.07 -0.71 -7.52
N VAL A 241 4.77 -1.00 -7.61
CA VAL A 241 4.26 -2.35 -7.96
C VAL A 241 4.81 -2.85 -9.31
N LEU A 242 4.83 -1.98 -10.33
CA LEU A 242 5.33 -2.36 -11.66
C LEU A 242 6.85 -2.52 -11.68
N GLN A 243 7.60 -1.69 -10.95
CA GLN A 243 9.04 -1.85 -10.83
C GLN A 243 9.44 -3.12 -10.08
N ARG A 244 8.64 -3.53 -9.07
CA ARG A 244 8.77 -4.84 -8.42
C ARG A 244 8.61 -5.98 -9.42
N GLU A 245 7.56 -5.95 -10.25
CA GLU A 245 7.33 -6.99 -11.26
C GLU A 245 8.42 -7.01 -12.33
N ILE A 246 8.86 -5.85 -12.83
CA ILE A 246 9.99 -5.74 -13.76
C ILE A 246 11.25 -6.35 -13.15
N SER A 247 11.54 -6.05 -11.88
CA SER A 247 12.69 -6.59 -11.15
C SER A 247 12.61 -8.11 -11.01
N ARG A 248 11.43 -8.65 -10.67
CA ARG A 248 11.19 -10.09 -10.57
C ARG A 248 11.40 -10.81 -11.89
N LEU A 249 10.86 -10.26 -12.99
CA LEU A 249 11.02 -10.84 -14.33
C LEU A 249 12.49 -10.81 -14.78
N LYS A 250 13.22 -9.73 -14.49
CA LYS A 250 14.67 -9.64 -14.74
C LYS A 250 15.47 -10.70 -13.99
N GLN A 251 15.21 -10.85 -12.69
CA GLN A 251 15.96 -11.78 -11.83
C GLN A 251 15.62 -13.25 -12.15
N SER A 252 14.34 -13.55 -12.38
CA SER A 252 13.91 -14.92 -12.67
C SER A 252 14.18 -15.37 -14.10
N GLY A 253 14.37 -14.44 -15.05
CA GLY A 253 14.46 -14.75 -16.48
C GLY A 253 13.17 -15.31 -17.09
N THR A 254 12.06 -15.26 -16.34
CA THR A 254 10.77 -15.80 -16.79
C THR A 254 10.03 -14.79 -17.68
N ALA A 255 9.27 -15.27 -18.68
CA ALA A 255 8.41 -14.47 -19.57
C ALA A 255 9.10 -13.23 -20.20
N PRO A 256 10.13 -13.41 -21.04
CA PRO A 256 10.91 -12.30 -21.63
C PRO A 256 10.07 -11.34 -22.48
N GLU A 257 9.02 -11.82 -23.17
CA GLU A 257 8.10 -10.98 -23.92
C GLU A 257 7.32 -10.02 -23.02
N ARG A 258 6.85 -10.50 -21.86
CA ARG A 258 6.16 -9.68 -20.87
C ARG A 258 7.08 -8.64 -20.26
N LEU A 259 8.33 -9.01 -19.95
CA LEU A 259 9.34 -8.07 -19.46
C LEU A 259 9.55 -6.93 -20.46
N SER A 260 9.82 -7.27 -21.73
CA SER A 260 10.03 -6.28 -22.80
C SER A 260 8.82 -5.36 -22.97
N LEU A 261 7.60 -5.91 -22.92
CA LEU A 261 6.37 -5.13 -22.97
C LEU A 261 6.25 -4.16 -21.79
N LEU A 262 6.47 -4.64 -20.56
CA LEU A 262 6.41 -3.82 -19.36
C LEU A 262 7.45 -2.71 -19.37
N GLU A 263 8.70 -2.99 -19.75
CA GLU A 263 9.75 -1.97 -19.84
C GLU A 263 9.41 -0.90 -20.89
N LYS A 264 8.87 -1.32 -22.05
CA LYS A 264 8.40 -0.39 -23.08
C LYS A 264 7.25 0.47 -22.57
N GLN A 265 6.24 -0.15 -21.96
CA GLN A 265 5.05 0.54 -21.47
C GLN A 265 5.33 1.37 -20.22
N TYR A 266 6.35 1.08 -19.43
CA TYR A 266 6.70 1.87 -18.26
C TYR A 266 7.30 3.24 -18.63
N ARG A 267 7.86 3.41 -19.83
CA ARG A 267 8.58 4.65 -20.22
C ARG A 267 7.73 5.91 -20.05
N TYR A 268 6.53 5.94 -20.62
CA TYR A 268 5.67 7.12 -20.53
C TYR A 268 4.93 7.18 -19.18
N PRO A 269 3.97 6.27 -18.90
CA PRO A 269 3.15 6.34 -17.69
C PRO A 269 3.93 6.07 -16.40
N GLY A 270 5.09 5.41 -16.45
CA GLY A 270 5.89 4.98 -15.29
C GLY A 270 7.13 5.85 -15.00
N ASN A 271 7.73 6.47 -16.01
CA ASN A 271 8.88 7.36 -15.84
C ASN A 271 8.56 8.81 -16.20
N GLN A 272 8.12 9.09 -17.43
CA GLN A 272 7.99 10.47 -17.93
C GLN A 272 6.88 11.27 -17.23
N THR A 273 5.77 10.63 -16.84
CA THR A 273 4.67 11.33 -16.15
C THR A 273 4.89 11.54 -14.65
N CYS A 274 5.92 10.95 -14.05
CA CYS A 274 6.29 11.25 -12.68
C CYS A 274 7.06 12.59 -12.64
N ALA A 275 6.59 13.55 -11.86
CA ALA A 275 7.28 14.84 -11.70
C ALA A 275 8.64 14.71 -10.99
N GLY A 276 8.83 13.65 -10.18
CA GLY A 276 10.03 13.50 -9.33
C GLY A 276 10.04 14.44 -8.12
N ASP A 277 8.92 15.07 -7.80
CA ASP A 277 8.77 16.07 -6.72
C ASP A 277 8.82 15.49 -5.30
N GLY A 278 8.50 14.20 -5.15
CA GLY A 278 8.41 13.50 -3.89
C GLY A 278 7.19 13.81 -3.02
N LEU A 279 6.19 14.56 -3.51
CA LEU A 279 4.98 14.93 -2.73
C LEU A 279 4.23 13.71 -2.17
N CYS A 280 4.36 12.56 -2.83
CA CYS A 280 3.83 11.27 -2.37
C CYS A 280 4.31 10.86 -0.97
N SER A 281 5.48 11.32 -0.51
CA SER A 281 6.00 10.98 0.81
C SER A 281 5.25 11.69 1.93
N MET A 282 4.64 12.85 1.66
CA MET A 282 3.92 13.66 2.66
C MET A 282 2.69 12.95 3.23
N SER A 283 2.05 12.08 2.45
CA SER A 283 0.92 11.25 2.91
C SER A 283 1.32 9.79 3.14
N CYS A 284 2.54 9.40 2.81
CA CYS A 284 2.99 8.04 3.06
C CYS A 284 3.37 7.91 4.54
N PRO A 285 2.72 7.03 5.32
CA PRO A 285 3.03 6.87 6.74
C PRO A 285 4.45 6.35 7.00
N MET A 286 5.10 5.75 5.99
CA MET A 286 6.49 5.29 6.03
C MET A 286 7.48 6.25 5.37
N ASN A 287 7.03 7.46 4.99
CA ASN A 287 7.84 8.49 4.30
C ASN A 287 8.53 7.96 3.03
N ILE A 288 7.85 7.09 2.28
CA ILE A 288 8.38 6.54 1.02
C ILE A 288 8.27 7.60 -0.07
N ASN A 289 9.40 7.92 -0.69
CA ASN A 289 9.49 8.84 -1.80
C ASN A 289 9.65 8.08 -3.14
N THR A 290 8.58 8.02 -3.93
CA THR A 290 8.62 7.42 -5.28
C THR A 290 9.39 8.29 -6.30
N GLY A 291 9.57 9.58 -6.00
CA GLY A 291 10.43 10.47 -6.78
C GLY A 291 11.88 9.99 -6.79
N ASP A 292 12.41 9.56 -5.64
CA ASP A 292 13.76 9.03 -5.53
C ASP A 292 13.95 7.75 -6.38
N LEU A 293 12.97 6.85 -6.38
CA LEU A 293 12.97 5.69 -7.28
C LEU A 293 13.01 6.13 -8.76
N THR A 294 12.23 7.14 -9.11
CA THR A 294 12.20 7.67 -10.48
C THR A 294 13.55 8.30 -10.86
N HIS A 295 14.22 8.99 -9.92
CA HIS A 295 15.56 9.54 -10.14
C HIS A 295 16.59 8.45 -10.40
N ILE A 296 16.56 7.34 -9.65
CA ILE A 296 17.43 6.18 -9.89
C ILE A 296 17.18 5.59 -11.28
N ILE A 297 15.92 5.34 -11.64
CA ILE A 297 15.56 4.83 -12.98
C ILE A 297 16.05 5.76 -14.10
N ARG A 298 15.91 7.08 -13.93
CA ARG A 298 16.40 8.06 -14.91
C ARG A 298 17.93 8.09 -15.00
N GLN A 299 18.61 7.92 -13.87
CA GLN A 299 20.07 7.84 -13.82
C GLN A 299 20.60 6.58 -14.52
N GLU A 300 19.92 5.44 -14.41
CA GLU A 300 20.29 4.21 -15.13
C GLU A 300 20.21 4.36 -16.65
N ILE A 301 19.25 5.14 -17.15
CA ILE A 301 19.11 5.43 -18.58
C ILE A 301 20.20 6.40 -19.08
N LEU A 302 20.78 7.21 -18.18
CA LEU A 302 21.84 8.19 -18.47
C LEU A 302 23.07 7.94 -17.59
N PRO A 303 23.79 6.82 -17.77
CA PRO A 303 24.88 6.44 -16.89
C PRO A 303 26.01 7.47 -16.89
N LYS A 304 26.76 7.54 -15.78
CA LYS A 304 27.93 8.42 -15.64
C LYS A 304 28.89 8.21 -16.82
N GLY A 305 29.30 9.31 -17.45
CA GLY A 305 30.20 9.29 -18.61
C GLY A 305 29.51 9.25 -19.98
N SER A 306 28.20 8.96 -20.03
CA SER A 306 27.41 9.09 -21.26
C SER A 306 27.38 10.55 -21.77
N LEU A 307 27.11 10.73 -23.08
CA LEU A 307 26.99 12.08 -23.67
C LEU A 307 25.90 12.90 -22.99
N GLY A 308 24.74 12.29 -22.72
CA GLY A 308 23.64 12.95 -22.01
C GLY A 308 24.01 13.36 -20.58
N TYR A 309 24.73 12.49 -19.86
CA TYR A 309 25.23 12.82 -18.51
C TYR A 309 26.22 13.99 -18.55
N LYS A 310 27.17 13.99 -19.49
CA LYS A 310 28.15 15.08 -19.67
C LYS A 310 27.47 16.39 -20.03
N ALA A 311 26.48 16.36 -20.94
CA ALA A 311 25.68 17.53 -21.30
C ALA A 311 24.89 18.07 -20.10
N GLY A 312 24.24 17.20 -19.34
CA GLY A 312 23.54 17.57 -18.11
C GLY A 312 24.47 18.19 -17.06
N ASN A 313 25.65 17.60 -16.84
CA ASN A 313 26.64 18.13 -15.92
C ASN A 313 27.19 19.50 -16.38
N PHE A 314 27.41 19.69 -17.69
CA PHE A 314 27.77 20.98 -18.24
C PHE A 314 26.67 22.02 -17.97
N VAL A 315 25.41 21.69 -18.27
CA VAL A 315 24.27 22.58 -18.02
C VAL A 315 24.14 22.92 -16.53
N ALA A 316 24.33 21.95 -15.63
CA ALA A 316 24.28 22.17 -14.19
C ALA A 316 25.37 23.14 -13.72
N ASN A 317 26.62 22.96 -14.18
CA ASN A 317 27.76 23.81 -13.80
C ASN A 317 27.73 25.20 -14.48
N HIS A 318 27.02 25.33 -15.60
CA HIS A 318 26.89 26.58 -16.36
C HIS A 318 25.45 27.10 -16.42
N PHE A 319 24.62 26.77 -15.42
CA PHE A 319 23.17 26.98 -15.46
C PHE A 319 22.77 28.43 -15.74
N ALA A 320 23.47 29.39 -15.13
CA ALA A 320 23.19 30.82 -15.35
C ALA A 320 23.41 31.24 -16.81
N GLY A 321 24.48 30.76 -17.45
CA GLY A 321 24.78 31.06 -18.86
C GLY A 321 23.85 30.35 -19.84
N VAL A 322 23.50 29.09 -19.55
CA VAL A 322 22.50 28.36 -20.35
C VAL A 322 21.12 29.01 -20.22
N LYS A 323 20.75 29.43 -19.01
CA LYS A 323 19.48 30.14 -18.77
C LYS A 323 19.42 31.49 -19.49
N SER A 324 20.52 32.24 -19.51
CA SER A 324 20.56 33.54 -20.19
C SER A 324 20.49 33.39 -21.72
N SER A 325 21.07 32.32 -22.28
CA SER A 325 21.00 32.03 -23.72
C SER A 325 19.64 31.47 -24.18
N LEU A 326 18.84 30.90 -23.28
CA LEU A 326 17.48 30.43 -23.64
C LEU A 326 16.60 31.58 -24.15
N ARG A 327 16.59 32.74 -23.49
CA ARG A 327 15.74 33.88 -23.90
C ARG A 327 15.91 34.28 -25.38
N PRO A 328 17.11 34.59 -25.88
CA PRO A 328 17.28 34.94 -27.30
C PRO A 328 16.95 33.78 -28.24
N VAL A 329 17.21 32.53 -27.85
CA VAL A 329 16.82 31.35 -28.64
C VAL A 329 15.29 31.25 -28.79
N LEU A 330 14.56 31.47 -27.69
CA LEU A 330 13.09 31.47 -27.73
C LEU A 330 12.53 32.65 -28.52
N SER A 331 13.15 33.83 -28.43
CA SER A 331 12.80 34.98 -29.27
C SER A 331 13.01 34.69 -30.76
N LEU A 332 14.10 34.02 -31.12
CA LEU A 332 14.36 33.62 -32.51
C LEU A 332 13.37 32.55 -32.98
N ALA A 333 13.01 31.59 -32.13
CA ALA A 333 11.99 30.59 -32.42
C ALA A 333 10.61 31.23 -32.65
N ASN A 334 10.23 32.20 -31.82
CA ASN A 334 8.99 32.97 -31.98
C ASN A 334 9.02 33.82 -33.26
N PHE A 335 10.16 34.43 -33.59
CA PHE A 335 10.33 35.13 -34.87
C PHE A 335 10.17 34.18 -36.06
N GLY A 336 10.81 33.01 -36.02
CA GLY A 336 10.66 31.97 -37.03
C GLY A 336 9.20 31.51 -37.19
N HIS A 337 8.48 31.37 -36.08
CA HIS A 337 7.03 31.08 -36.10
C HIS A 337 6.24 32.20 -36.78
N SER A 338 6.54 33.46 -36.49
CA SER A 338 5.87 34.61 -37.11
C SER A 338 6.08 34.70 -38.63
N VAL A 339 7.23 34.24 -39.13
CA VAL A 339 7.59 34.26 -40.56
C VAL A 339 7.05 33.03 -41.31
N LEU A 340 7.16 31.83 -40.72
CA LEU A 340 6.81 30.56 -41.37
C LEU A 340 5.33 30.18 -41.17
N GLY A 341 4.68 30.73 -40.15
CA GLY A 341 3.33 30.38 -39.74
C GLY A 341 3.23 29.03 -39.02
N THR A 342 2.10 28.81 -38.34
CA THR A 342 1.88 27.67 -37.43
C THR A 342 2.01 26.30 -38.09
N LYS A 343 1.53 26.12 -39.34
CA LYS A 343 1.56 24.82 -40.02
C LYS A 343 2.98 24.36 -40.36
N ALA A 344 3.81 25.27 -40.88
CA ALA A 344 5.19 24.96 -41.22
C ALA A 344 6.04 24.78 -39.95
N MET A 345 5.87 25.67 -38.96
CA MET A 345 6.58 25.56 -37.69
C MET A 345 6.26 24.26 -36.96
N SER A 346 4.97 23.88 -36.87
CA SER A 346 4.56 22.61 -36.25
C SER A 346 5.13 21.38 -36.97
N SER A 347 5.28 21.43 -38.29
CA SER A 347 5.88 20.33 -39.05
C SER A 347 7.38 20.20 -38.77
N ILE A 348 8.09 21.33 -38.72
CA ILE A 348 9.52 21.39 -38.39
C ILE A 348 9.75 20.89 -36.96
N THR A 349 8.98 21.40 -35.98
CA THR A 349 9.16 21.04 -34.57
C THR A 349 8.76 19.60 -34.28
N LYS A 350 7.74 19.05 -34.97
CA LYS A 350 7.45 17.60 -34.95
C LYS A 350 8.61 16.77 -35.49
N GLY A 351 9.23 17.20 -36.61
CA GLY A 351 10.40 16.54 -37.16
C GLY A 351 11.58 16.54 -36.18
N MET A 352 11.89 17.70 -35.60
CA MET A 352 12.95 17.83 -34.60
C MET A 352 12.64 17.04 -33.32
N HIS A 353 11.39 17.00 -32.87
CA HIS A 353 10.99 16.20 -31.71
C HIS A 353 11.21 14.70 -31.95
N ASN A 354 10.81 14.20 -33.12
CA ASN A 354 10.95 12.79 -33.47
C ASN A 354 12.42 12.36 -33.63
N VAL A 355 13.29 13.25 -34.12
CA VAL A 355 14.70 12.93 -34.40
C VAL A 355 15.61 13.23 -33.21
N LEU A 356 15.39 14.35 -32.50
CA LEU A 356 16.29 14.90 -31.49
C LEU A 356 15.68 14.95 -30.08
N GLY A 357 14.40 14.62 -29.91
CA GLY A 357 13.72 14.63 -28.61
C GLY A 357 13.51 16.03 -28.01
N VAL A 358 13.65 17.10 -28.80
CA VAL A 358 13.36 18.47 -28.33
C VAL A 358 11.88 18.66 -28.03
N PRO A 359 11.49 19.51 -27.05
CA PRO A 359 10.09 19.78 -26.76
C PRO A 359 9.31 20.21 -28.00
N LEU A 360 8.03 19.87 -28.07
CA LEU A 360 7.13 20.36 -29.12
C LEU A 360 6.79 21.82 -28.84
N TRP A 361 7.36 22.72 -29.63
CA TRP A 361 6.99 24.13 -29.69
C TRP A 361 5.93 24.25 -30.80
N THR A 362 4.66 24.33 -30.43
CA THR A 362 3.53 24.45 -31.37
C THR A 362 3.10 25.89 -31.56
#